data_AF-A0A1C5PIL0-F1
#
_entry.id   AF-A0A1C5PIL0-F1
#
_cell.length_a   1.000
_cell.length_b   1.000
_cell.length_c   1.000
_cell.angle_alpha   90.00
_cell.angle_beta   90.00
_cell.angle_gamma   90.00
#
_symmetry.space_group_name_H-M   'P 1'
#
loop_
_entity.id
_entity.type
_entity.pdbx_description
1 polymer ?
#
loop_
_entity_poly.entity_id
_entity_poly.type
_entity_poly.pdbx_seq_one_letter_code
_entity_poly.pdbx_strand_id
1 'polypeptide(L)'
;MLQQLILCFIGFCAGIIVAGGVSGLLIGLSIVPRYAGITHTADQIFLYEDLTLLGTVAGTVVTLFPIRIPLGPFFLAVCGVFFGIFLGGWILALAEIAKVFPVFARRLKLSQGLSPVIISIAAGKALGSLFYYAMSWM
;
A
#
# COMPACT_ATOMS: atom_id res chain seq x y z
N MET A 1 -34.39 10.33 3.74
CA MET A 1 -33.92 10.86 2.43
C MET A 1 -32.65 11.71 2.56
N LEU A 2 -32.67 12.88 3.22
CA LEU A 2 -31.46 13.73 3.33
C LEU A 2 -30.26 13.02 3.99
N GLN A 3 -30.50 12.24 5.05
CA GLN A 3 -29.46 11.46 5.72
C GLN A 3 -28.80 10.42 4.80
N GLN A 4 -29.58 9.74 3.95
CA GLN A 4 -29.05 8.77 2.98
C GLN A 4 -28.22 9.45 1.88
N LEU A 5 -28.65 10.65 1.44
CA LEU A 5 -27.89 11.46 0.49
C LEU A 5 -26.53 11.88 1.07
N ILE A 6 -26.51 12.32 2.33
CA ILE A 6 -25.27 12.71 3.03
C ILE A 6 -24.37 11.49 3.22
N LEU A 7 -24.90 10.34 3.63
CA LEU A 7 -24.12 9.10 3.76
C LEU A 7 -23.55 8.65 2.42
N CYS A 8 -24.31 8.75 1.33
CA CYS A 8 -23.84 8.45 -0.01
C CYS A 8 -22.69 9.38 -0.43
N PHE A 9 -22.83 10.68 -0.16
CA PHE A 9 -21.78 11.67 -0.46
C PHE A 9 -20.50 11.41 0.35
N ILE A 10 -20.62 11.15 1.66
CA ILE A 10 -19.47 10.81 2.51
C ILE A 10 -18.81 9.51 2.03
N GLY A 11 -19.61 8.49 1.72
CA GLY A 11 -19.11 7.22 1.19
C GLY A 11 -18.38 7.38 -0.14
N PHE A 12 -18.87 8.25 -1.02
CA PHE A 12 -18.22 8.58 -2.29
C PHE A 12 -16.89 9.30 -2.07
N CYS A 13 -16.85 10.32 -1.22
CA CYS A 13 -15.62 11.04 -0.87
C CYS A 13 -14.58 10.10 -0.23
N ALA A 14 -15.01 9.25 0.71
CA ALA A 14 -14.15 8.24 1.31
C ALA A 14 -13.62 7.25 0.26
N GLY A 15 -14.48 6.82 -0.67
CA GLY A 15 -14.11 5.95 -1.78
C GLY A 15 -13.03 6.55 -2.68
N ILE A 16 -13.12 7.84 -3.01
CA ILE A 16 -12.09 8.54 -3.78
C ILE A 16 -10.74 8.55 -3.03
N ILE A 17 -10.75 8.82 -1.73
CA ILE A 17 -9.54 8.85 -0.91
C ILE A 17 -8.88 7.45 -0.88
N VAL A 18 -9.68 6.39 -0.68
CA VAL A 18 -9.17 5.02 -0.65
C VAL A 18 -8.64 4.61 -2.02
N ALA A 19 -9.35 4.90 -3.11
CA ALA A 19 -8.92 4.60 -4.47
C ALA A 19 -7.59 5.31 -4.80
N GLY A 20 -7.47 6.59 -4.46
CA GLY A 20 -6.23 7.34 -4.62
C GLY A 20 -5.09 6.81 -3.76
N GLY A 21 -5.38 6.34 -2.55
CA GLY A 21 -4.40 5.68 -1.68
C GLY A 21 -3.88 4.36 -2.27
N VAL A 22 -4.77 3.52 -2.78
CA VAL A 22 -4.39 2.23 -3.40
C VAL A 22 -3.61 2.44 -4.70
N SER A 23 -4.08 3.30 -5.60
CA SER A 23 -3.38 3.58 -6.86
C SER A 23 -2.03 4.27 -6.62
N GLY A 24 -1.98 5.23 -5.70
CA GLY A 24 -0.74 5.89 -5.29
C GLY A 24 0.28 4.92 -4.69
N LEU A 25 -0.17 3.95 -3.90
CA LEU A 25 0.70 2.91 -3.34
C LEU A 25 1.22 1.96 -4.42
N LEU A 26 0.37 1.51 -5.35
CA LEU A 26 0.75 0.63 -6.45
C LEU A 26 1.79 1.27 -7.38
N ILE A 27 1.59 2.55 -7.73
CA ILE A 27 2.51 3.32 -8.57
C ILE A 27 3.78 3.65 -7.78
N GLY A 28 3.65 4.14 -6.53
CA GLY A 28 4.76 4.57 -5.70
C GLY A 28 5.75 3.45 -5.36
N LEU A 29 5.27 2.21 -5.22
CA LEU A 29 6.14 1.04 -5.03
C LEU A 29 6.63 0.42 -6.33
N SER A 30 6.17 0.89 -7.49
CA SER A 30 6.63 0.40 -8.80
C SER A 30 6.48 -1.13 -8.96
N ILE A 31 5.52 -1.76 -8.25
CA ILE A 31 5.35 -3.22 -8.26
C ILE A 31 4.92 -3.70 -9.65
N VAL A 32 3.96 -2.99 -10.26
CA VAL A 32 3.39 -3.29 -11.57
C VAL A 32 4.44 -3.19 -12.68
N PRO A 33 5.16 -2.06 -12.86
CA PRO A 33 6.18 -1.97 -13.89
C PRO A 33 7.34 -2.94 -13.67
N ARG A 34 7.63 -3.33 -12.42
CA ARG A 34 8.66 -4.32 -12.12
C ARG A 34 8.26 -5.74 -12.54
N TYR A 35 7.02 -6.15 -12.29
CA TYR A 35 6.52 -7.43 -12.81
C TYR A 35 6.54 -7.45 -14.34
N ALA A 36 6.08 -6.37 -14.98
CA ALA A 36 6.13 -6.23 -16.43
C ALA A 36 7.57 -6.28 -16.99
N GLY A 37 8.54 -5.74 -16.23
CA GLY A 37 9.96 -5.84 -16.56
C GLY A 37 10.53 -7.26 -16.47
N ILE A 38 10.15 -8.03 -15.43
CA ILE A 38 10.59 -9.42 -15.25
C ILE A 38 9.97 -10.33 -16.33
N THR A 39 8.71 -10.11 -16.69
CA THR A 39 8.03 -10.88 -17.76
C THR A 39 8.40 -10.41 -19.16
N HIS A 40 9.32 -9.45 -19.31
CA HIS A 40 9.68 -8.83 -20.59
C HIS A 40 8.47 -8.31 -21.38
N THR A 41 7.42 -7.88 -20.68
CA THR A 41 6.14 -7.45 -21.28
C THR A 41 5.81 -6.02 -20.84
N ALA A 42 6.78 -5.12 -20.94
CA ALA A 42 6.62 -3.71 -20.58
C ALA A 42 5.58 -2.98 -21.46
N ASP A 43 5.37 -3.46 -22.70
CA ASP A 43 4.38 -2.89 -23.62
C ASP A 43 2.93 -3.06 -23.14
N GLN A 44 2.69 -3.97 -22.17
CA GLN A 44 1.36 -4.27 -21.63
C GLN A 44 1.14 -3.76 -20.20
N ILE A 45 1.86 -2.73 -19.75
CA ILE A 45 1.73 -2.18 -18.38
C ILE A 45 0.28 -1.84 -18.01
N PHE A 46 -0.50 -1.26 -18.94
CA PHE A 46 -1.91 -0.92 -18.68
C PHE A 46 -2.76 -2.15 -18.32
N LEU A 47 -2.50 -3.31 -18.95
CA LEU A 47 -3.22 -4.54 -18.62
C LEU A 47 -2.93 -5.02 -17.19
N TYR A 48 -1.68 -4.91 -16.74
CA TYR A 48 -1.32 -5.26 -15.36
C TYR A 48 -1.96 -4.31 -14.35
N GLU A 49 -2.02 -3.02 -14.67
CA GLU A 49 -2.66 -2.01 -13.83
C GLU A 49 -4.17 -2.26 -13.73
N ASP A 50 -4.85 -2.47 -14.85
CA ASP A 50 -6.29 -2.76 -14.90
C ASP A 50 -6.65 -4.03 -14.14
N LEU A 51 -5.86 -5.11 -14.28
CA LEU A 51 -6.07 -6.36 -13.53
C LEU A 51 -5.90 -6.15 -12.02
N THR A 52 -4.94 -5.32 -11.61
CA THR A 52 -4.70 -5.03 -10.20
C THR A 52 -5.82 -4.16 -9.60
N LEU A 53 -6.31 -3.18 -10.36
CA LEU A 53 -7.48 -2.38 -9.99
C LEU A 53 -8.74 -3.24 -9.90
N LEU A 54 -8.97 -4.12 -10.88
CA LEU A 54 -10.10 -5.05 -10.88
C LEU A 54 -10.05 -6.01 -9.68
N GLY A 55 -8.86 -6.50 -9.33
CA GLY A 55 -8.63 -7.29 -8.12
C GLY A 55 -8.94 -6.52 -6.83
N THR A 56 -8.58 -5.22 -6.77
CA THR A 56 -8.89 -4.34 -5.64
C THR A 56 -10.39 -4.13 -5.48
N VAL A 57 -11.10 -3.89 -6.58
CA VAL A 57 -12.56 -3.75 -6.59
C VAL A 57 -13.22 -5.05 -6.14
N ALA A 58 -12.80 -6.19 -6.70
CA ALA A 58 -13.32 -7.50 -6.31
C ALA A 58 -13.07 -7.82 -4.84
N GLY A 59 -11.85 -7.59 -4.34
CA GLY A 59 -11.50 -7.78 -2.93
C GLY A 59 -12.33 -6.88 -2.01
N THR A 60 -12.58 -5.64 -2.41
CA THR A 60 -13.45 -4.71 -1.67
C THR A 60 -14.88 -5.22 -1.60
N VAL A 61 -15.44 -5.70 -2.72
CA VAL A 61 -16.80 -6.26 -2.76
C VAL A 61 -16.92 -7.48 -1.85
N VAL A 62 -15.96 -8.41 -1.91
CA VAL A 62 -15.95 -9.63 -1.05
C VAL A 62 -15.79 -9.29 0.43
N THR A 63 -15.07 -8.22 0.77
CA THR A 63 -14.86 -7.80 2.16
C THR A 63 -16.05 -7.01 2.71
N LEU A 64 -16.65 -6.14 1.88
CA LEU A 64 -17.71 -5.22 2.28
C LEU A 64 -19.07 -5.90 2.33
N PHE A 65 -19.38 -6.74 1.34
CA PHE A 65 -20.55 -7.59 1.36
C PHE A 65 -20.10 -8.93 1.97
N PRO A 66 -20.69 -9.41 3.07
CA PRO A 66 -20.31 -10.66 3.73
C PRO A 66 -20.71 -11.88 2.89
N ILE A 67 -20.18 -11.95 1.67
CA ILE A 67 -20.37 -13.02 0.70
C ILE A 67 -19.60 -14.20 1.26
N ARG A 68 -20.33 -15.18 1.79
CA ARG A 68 -19.74 -16.44 2.20
C ARG A 68 -19.36 -17.18 0.94
N ILE A 69 -18.08 -17.22 0.62
CA ILE A 69 -17.57 -18.02 -0.46
C ILE A 69 -17.13 -19.37 0.14
N PRO A 70 -17.90 -20.47 0.00
CA PRO A 70 -17.58 -21.77 0.57
C PRO A 70 -16.52 -22.49 -0.29
N LEU A 71 -15.38 -21.83 -0.45
CA LEU A 71 -14.24 -22.39 -1.15
C LEU A 71 -13.38 -23.12 -0.11
N GLY A 72 -13.21 -24.43 -0.30
CA GLY A 72 -12.54 -25.30 0.66
C GLY A 72 -11.05 -24.97 0.88
N PRO A 73 -10.35 -25.76 1.72
CA PRO A 73 -8.96 -25.51 2.11
C PRO A 73 -7.98 -25.38 0.93
N PHE A 74 -8.25 -26.08 -0.17
CA PHE A 74 -7.43 -26.02 -1.38
C PHE A 74 -7.40 -24.62 -2.01
N PHE A 75 -8.56 -23.95 -2.10
CA PHE A 75 -8.63 -22.61 -2.67
C PHE A 75 -7.95 -21.59 -1.76
N LEU A 76 -8.10 -21.72 -0.43
CA LEU A 76 -7.40 -20.89 0.53
C LEU A 76 -5.87 -21.04 0.40
N ALA A 77 -5.37 -22.25 0.19
CA ALA A 77 -3.95 -22.49 -0.04
C ALA A 77 -3.45 -21.78 -1.31
N VAL A 78 -4.20 -21.90 -2.41
CA VAL A 78 -3.87 -21.21 -3.68
C VAL A 78 -3.88 -19.69 -3.50
N CYS A 79 -4.90 -19.13 -2.86
CA CYS A 79 -4.94 -17.70 -2.53
C CYS A 79 -3.74 -17.29 -1.65
N GLY A 80 -3.38 -18.10 -0.66
CA GLY A 80 -2.22 -17.85 0.20
C GLY A 80 -0.91 -17.75 -0.58
N VAL A 81 -0.71 -18.61 -1.59
CA VAL A 81 0.46 -18.54 -2.48
C VAL A 81 0.48 -17.21 -3.25
N PHE A 82 -0.66 -16.80 -3.81
CA PHE A 82 -0.75 -15.52 -4.54
C PHE A 82 -0.49 -14.31 -3.63
N PHE A 83 -1.04 -14.30 -2.42
CA PHE A 83 -0.72 -13.26 -1.42
C PHE A 83 0.77 -13.25 -1.08
N GLY A 84 1.40 -14.42 -0.96
CA GLY A 84 2.84 -14.54 -0.74
C GLY A 84 3.68 -13.95 -1.88
N ILE A 85 3.31 -14.23 -3.13
CA ILE A 85 3.99 -13.69 -4.32
C ILE A 85 3.89 -12.16 -4.35
N PHE A 86 2.69 -11.63 -4.09
CA PHE A 86 2.45 -10.19 -4.02
C PHE A 86 3.26 -9.52 -2.89
N LEU A 87 3.21 -10.10 -1.69
CA LEU A 87 3.97 -9.60 -0.53
C LEU A 87 5.48 -9.66 -0.76
N GLY A 88 5.97 -10.71 -1.45
CA GLY A 88 7.37 -10.84 -1.83
C GLY A 88 7.83 -9.73 -2.78
N GLY A 89 7.02 -9.41 -3.79
CA GLY A 89 7.26 -8.26 -4.66
C GLY A 89 7.30 -6.94 -3.88
N TRP A 90 6.46 -6.83 -2.85
CA TRP A 90 6.34 -5.63 -2.04
C TRP A 90 7.57 -5.39 -1.17
N ILE A 91 8.08 -6.44 -0.55
CA ILE A 91 9.34 -6.40 0.23
C ILE A 91 10.52 -6.02 -0.67
N LEU A 92 10.61 -6.59 -1.86
CA LEU A 92 11.67 -6.26 -2.82
C LEU A 92 11.59 -4.80 -3.27
N ALA A 93 10.39 -4.25 -3.46
CA ALA A 93 10.18 -2.85 -3.83
C ALA A 93 10.63 -1.91 -2.71
N LEU A 94 10.21 -2.19 -1.47
CA LEU A 94 10.65 -1.45 -0.28
C LEU A 94 12.17 -1.49 -0.11
N ALA A 95 12.80 -2.65 -0.34
CA ALA A 95 14.24 -2.81 -0.25
C ALA A 95 15.00 -1.95 -1.29
N GLU A 96 14.45 -1.76 -2.49
CA GLU A 96 15.04 -0.88 -3.49
C GLU A 96 14.93 0.59 -3.09
N ILE A 97 13.74 1.02 -2.64
CA ILE A 97 13.52 2.39 -2.16
C ILE A 97 14.42 2.71 -0.96
N ALA A 98 14.60 1.76 -0.03
CA ALA A 98 15.50 1.90 1.11
C ALA A 98 16.97 2.13 0.70
N LYS A 99 17.41 1.56 -0.43
CA LYS A 99 18.77 1.79 -0.97
C LYS A 99 18.93 3.18 -1.59
N VAL A 100 17.84 3.82 -2.02
CA VAL A 100 17.88 5.17 -2.59
C VAL A 100 18.12 6.23 -1.52
N PHE A 101 17.59 6.04 -0.30
CA PHE A 101 17.78 6.96 0.84
C PHE A 101 19.24 7.40 1.09
N PRO A 102 20.22 6.49 1.25
CA PRO A 102 21.61 6.89 1.48
C PRO A 102 22.25 7.58 0.25
N VAL A 103 21.79 7.29 -0.97
CA VAL A 103 22.24 8.01 -2.16
C VAL A 103 21.72 9.45 -2.14
N PHE A 104 20.44 9.64 -1.82
CA PHE A 104 19.82 10.95 -1.70
C PHE A 104 20.50 11.80 -0.60
N ALA A 105 20.74 11.22 0.57
CA ALA A 105 21.42 11.90 1.67
C ALA A 105 22.86 12.34 1.31
N ARG A 106 23.60 11.52 0.55
CA ARG A 106 24.92 11.89 0.04
C ARG A 106 24.85 13.01 -0.99
N ARG A 107 23.85 13.02 -1.90
CA ARG A 107 23.66 14.10 -2.88
C ARG A 107 23.34 15.45 -2.22
N LEU A 108 22.62 15.44 -1.10
CA LEU A 108 22.36 16.62 -0.29
C LEU A 108 23.56 17.07 0.57
N LYS A 109 24.73 16.41 0.44
CA LYS A 109 25.93 16.64 1.27
C LYS A 109 25.66 16.51 2.78
N LEU A 110 24.62 15.77 3.18
CA LEU A 110 24.30 15.41 4.56
C LEU A 110 25.18 14.24 5.06
N SER A 111 26.48 14.24 4.73
CA SER A 111 27.39 13.14 5.08
C SER A 111 27.68 13.03 6.59
N GLN A 112 27.58 14.15 7.33
CA GLN A 112 27.77 14.18 8.79
C GLN A 112 26.46 14.38 9.57
N GLY A 113 25.33 14.61 8.89
CA GLY A 113 24.05 14.99 9.51
C GLY A 113 22.97 13.91 9.55
N LEU A 114 23.21 12.71 9.02
CA LEU A 114 22.19 11.64 9.00
C LEU A 114 21.83 11.14 10.41
N SER A 115 22.81 11.04 11.31
CA SER A 115 22.60 10.56 12.68
C SER A 115 21.61 11.46 13.47
N PRO A 116 21.78 12.79 13.54
CA PRO A 116 20.80 13.64 14.22
C PRO A 116 19.42 13.62 13.55
N VAL A 117 19.35 13.51 12.22
CA VAL A 117 18.06 13.39 11.51
C VAL A 117 17.32 12.11 11.91
N ILE A 118 18.00 10.97 11.95
CA ILE A 118 17.41 9.69 12.37
C ILE A 118 16.95 9.76 13.83
N ILE A 119 17.75 10.37 14.71
CA ILE A 119 17.42 10.54 16.13
C ILE A 119 16.20 11.46 16.29
N SER A 120 16.10 12.56 15.53
CA SER A 120 14.92 13.43 15.56
C SER A 120 13.66 12.72 15.06
N ILE A 121 13.76 11.89 14.01
CA ILE A 121 12.63 11.08 13.53
C ILE A 121 12.21 10.06 14.60
N ALA A 122 13.18 9.38 15.22
CA ALA A 122 12.93 8.42 16.29
C ALA A 122 12.28 9.07 17.51
N ALA A 123 12.77 10.24 17.94
CA ALA A 123 12.21 11.02 19.03
C ALA A 123 10.78 11.48 18.71
N GLY A 124 10.53 11.97 17.49
CA GLY A 124 9.19 12.35 17.04
C GLY A 124 8.21 11.17 17.06
N LYS A 125 8.64 9.98 16.60
CA LYS A 125 7.83 8.76 16.67
C LYS A 125 7.57 8.31 18.12
N ALA A 126 8.58 8.36 18.98
CA ALA A 126 8.46 7.99 20.38
C ALA A 126 7.53 8.93 21.15
N LEU A 127 7.64 10.24 20.92
CA LEU A 127 6.74 11.23 21.51
C LEU A 127 5.32 11.09 20.96
N GLY A 128 5.18 10.85 19.66
CA GLY A 128 3.87 10.60 19.04
C GLY A 128 3.18 9.37 19.59
N SER A 129 3.91 8.26 19.81
CA SER A 129 3.35 7.05 20.42
C SER A 129 3.01 7.25 21.89
N LEU A 130 3.86 7.93 22.66
CA LEU A 130 3.57 8.30 24.05
C LEU A 130 2.33 9.19 24.14
N PHE A 131 2.19 10.18 23.27
CA PHE A 131 1.03 11.05 23.23
C PHE A 131 -0.25 10.28 22.86
N TYR A 132 -0.18 9.39 21.87
CA TYR A 132 -1.29 8.52 21.49
C TYR A 132 -1.79 7.68 22.67
N TYR A 133 -0.86 7.08 23.42
CA TYR A 133 -1.20 6.30 24.62
C TYR A 133 -1.70 7.19 25.78
N ALA A 134 -1.09 8.35 26.00
CA ALA A 134 -1.50 9.28 27.06
C ALA A 134 -2.92 9.83 26.83
N MET A 135 -3.29 10.09 25.57
CA MET A 135 -4.62 10.59 25.20
C MET A 135 -5.70 9.49 25.26
N SER A 136 -5.34 8.24 25.58
CA SER A 136 -6.26 7.08 25.63
C SER A 136 -7.16 7.00 24.41
N TRP A 137 -6.59 7.22 23.22
CA TRP A 137 -7.32 7.12 21.94
C TRP A 137 -7.47 5.64 21.56
N MET A 138 -8.15 4.89 22.42
CA MET A 138 -8.47 3.48 22.26
C MET A 138 -9.86 3.21 22.83
#